data_AF-A0A7X9I8F6-F1
#
_entry.id   AF-A0A7X9I8F6-F1
#
_cell.length_a   1.000
_cell.length_b   1.000
_cell.length_c   1.000
_cell.angle_alpha   90.00
_cell.angle_beta   90.00
_cell.angle_gamma   90.00
#
_symmetry.space_group_name_H-M   'P 1'
#
loop_
_entity.id
_entity.type
_entity.pdbx_description
1 polymer ?
#
loop_
_entity_poly.entity_id
_entity_poly.type
_entity_poly.pdbx_seq_one_letter_code
_entity_poly.pdbx_strand_id
1 'polypeptide(L)'
;MKKLYKLPILLIISMIFVSCYPSRQIAGKRNPGVKNVILLIGDGMGVATVYAAMSSSQAPLNFERFPVTGLQITYSANAYITDSGAAGTALASGSKTKNGAIGVDENGNPVYSVLAKAEENGLATGVVATSSVTHATPASFIAHQSSRGSYEDIAKDFLKTDVDVFIGGGYDHFARRSDKLNLIDSLKARGYEIATDLAMISRSQSNKLAGLTYPGQPPYRLKGRGDMLPSSTARALEILSRN
;
A
#
# COMPACT_ATOMS: atom_id res chain seq x y z
N MET A 1 -69.12 43.98 27.79
CA MET A 1 -69.97 43.43 26.69
C MET A 1 -69.15 43.32 25.40
N LYS A 2 -68.58 42.15 25.11
CA LYS A 2 -68.11 41.78 23.75
C LYS A 2 -68.47 40.31 23.54
N LYS A 3 -69.22 40.04 22.47
CA LYS A 3 -69.94 38.79 22.20
C LYS A 3 -68.97 37.66 21.82
N LEU A 4 -69.18 36.51 22.45
CA LEU A 4 -68.68 35.19 22.07
C LEU A 4 -69.20 34.81 20.67
N TYR A 5 -68.31 34.49 19.73
CA TYR A 5 -68.68 33.75 18.52
C TYR A 5 -68.24 32.30 18.70
N LYS A 6 -69.23 31.41 18.67
CA LYS A 6 -69.07 29.95 18.61
C LYS A 6 -68.52 29.59 17.22
N LEU A 7 -67.39 28.89 17.17
CA LEU A 7 -66.90 28.24 15.95
C LEU A 7 -67.06 26.73 16.14
N PRO A 8 -67.67 25.99 15.20
CA PRO A 8 -67.90 24.56 15.36
C PRO A 8 -66.58 23.81 15.16
N ILE A 9 -66.32 22.86 16.06
CA ILE A 9 -65.22 21.90 15.96
C ILE A 9 -65.55 20.97 14.78
N LEU A 10 -64.94 21.23 13.63
CA LEU A 10 -64.96 20.31 12.49
C LEU A 10 -63.89 19.25 12.73
N LEU A 11 -64.32 18.08 13.21
CA LEU A 11 -63.47 16.92 13.47
C LEU A 11 -63.08 16.30 12.11
N ILE A 12 -61.93 16.71 11.56
CA ILE A 12 -61.36 16.11 10.35
C ILE A 12 -60.75 14.76 10.76
N ILE A 13 -61.52 13.69 10.59
CA ILE A 13 -61.01 12.31 10.61
C ILE A 13 -60.20 12.12 9.32
N SER A 14 -58.92 12.46 9.37
CA SER A 14 -57.96 12.07 8.35
C SER A 14 -57.72 10.57 8.48
N MET A 15 -58.44 9.80 7.66
CA MET A 15 -58.23 8.37 7.49
C MET A 15 -56.91 8.20 6.74
N ILE A 16 -55.81 8.04 7.48
CA ILE A 16 -54.49 7.75 6.94
C ILE A 16 -54.56 6.34 6.32
N PHE A 17 -54.81 6.28 5.01
CA PHE A 17 -54.53 5.09 4.22
C PHE A 17 -53.03 4.88 4.20
N VAL A 18 -52.52 4.12 5.18
CA VAL A 18 -51.17 3.56 5.13
C VAL A 18 -51.17 2.54 4.00
N SER A 19 -50.84 3.00 2.80
CA SER A 19 -50.47 2.12 1.69
C SER A 19 -49.15 1.46 2.06
N CYS A 20 -49.23 0.26 2.65
CA CYS A 20 -48.09 -0.64 2.77
C CYS A 20 -47.64 -1.03 1.36
N TYR A 21 -46.77 -0.21 0.76
CA TYR A 21 -45.94 -0.68 -0.32
C TYR A 21 -44.95 -1.69 0.28
N PRO A 22 -44.94 -2.96 -0.18
CA PRO A 22 -43.87 -3.86 0.21
C PRO A 22 -42.56 -3.20 -0.23
N SER A 23 -41.72 -2.89 0.74
CA SER A 23 -40.34 -2.48 0.49
C SER A 23 -39.73 -3.59 -0.34
N ARG A 24 -39.59 -3.32 -1.64
CA ARG A 24 -38.85 -4.18 -2.55
C ARG A 24 -37.44 -4.12 -2.02
N GLN A 25 -37.04 -5.11 -1.23
CA GLN A 25 -35.65 -5.34 -0.92
C GLN A 25 -34.95 -5.41 -2.28
N ILE A 26 -34.27 -4.33 -2.64
CA ILE A 26 -33.24 -4.38 -3.65
C ILE A 26 -32.23 -5.31 -3.00
N ALA A 27 -32.32 -6.60 -3.33
CA ALA A 27 -31.28 -7.55 -3.06
C ALA A 27 -30.02 -6.89 -3.59
N GLY A 28 -29.19 -6.36 -2.67
CA GLY A 28 -27.97 -5.66 -3.04
C GLY A 28 -27.24 -6.61 -3.97
N LYS A 29 -26.97 -6.16 -5.20
CA LYS A 29 -26.09 -6.90 -6.12
C LYS A 29 -24.92 -7.34 -5.26
N ARG A 30 -24.77 -8.66 -5.07
CA ARG A 30 -23.59 -9.21 -4.41
C ARG A 30 -22.42 -8.60 -5.17
N ASN A 31 -21.68 -7.72 -4.50
CA ASN A 31 -20.52 -7.11 -5.09
C ASN A 31 -19.64 -8.30 -5.50
N PRO A 32 -19.29 -8.46 -6.79
CA PRO A 32 -18.34 -9.51 -7.15
C PRO A 32 -17.13 -9.28 -6.25
N GLY A 33 -16.81 -10.27 -5.41
CA GLY A 33 -15.82 -10.09 -4.34
C GLY A 33 -14.53 -9.47 -4.90
N VAL A 34 -13.92 -8.57 -4.14
CA VAL A 34 -12.66 -7.93 -4.55
C VAL A 34 -11.59 -9.01 -4.67
N LYS A 35 -11.06 -9.19 -5.88
CA LYS A 35 -10.00 -10.19 -6.15
C LYS A 35 -8.60 -9.64 -5.94
N ASN A 36 -8.37 -8.38 -6.29
CA ASN A 36 -7.04 -7.77 -6.33
C ASN A 36 -7.06 -6.42 -5.62
N VAL A 37 -6.00 -6.12 -4.86
CA VAL A 37 -5.78 -4.82 -4.24
C VAL A 37 -4.43 -4.29 -4.70
N ILE A 38 -4.42 -3.12 -5.34
CA ILE A 38 -3.20 -2.41 -5.73
C ILE A 38 -3.14 -1.12 -4.90
N LEU A 39 -2.14 -1.02 -4.04
CA LEU A 39 -1.89 0.17 -3.24
C LEU A 39 -0.72 0.97 -3.83
N LEU A 40 -1.00 2.21 -4.25
CA LEU A 40 0.00 3.13 -4.79
C LEU A 40 0.33 4.20 -3.74
N ILE A 41 1.59 4.26 -3.31
CA ILE A 41 2.05 5.21 -2.29
C ILE A 41 2.99 6.22 -2.94
N GLY A 42 2.58 7.50 -2.97
CA GLY A 42 3.48 8.61 -3.23
C GLY A 42 4.09 9.11 -1.92
N ASP A 43 5.35 8.78 -1.64
CA ASP A 43 6.03 9.22 -0.42
C ASP A 43 6.16 10.75 -0.40
N GLY A 44 5.62 11.40 0.64
CA GLY A 44 5.52 12.86 0.74
C GLY A 44 4.49 13.52 -0.21
N MET A 45 3.63 12.74 -0.87
CA MET A 45 2.67 13.24 -1.87
C MET A 45 1.37 13.74 -1.23
N GLY A 46 1.43 14.89 -0.55
CA GLY A 46 0.25 15.57 -0.02
C GLY A 46 -0.62 16.24 -1.11
N VAL A 47 -1.77 16.79 -0.71
CA VAL A 47 -2.72 17.47 -1.62
C VAL A 47 -2.05 18.58 -2.43
N ALA A 48 -1.18 19.38 -1.80
CA ALA A 48 -0.44 20.43 -2.48
C ALA A 48 0.49 19.89 -3.58
N THR A 49 1.16 18.75 -3.34
CA THR A 49 2.03 18.09 -4.32
C THR A 49 1.24 17.58 -5.51
N VAL A 50 0.07 16.96 -5.28
CA VAL A 50 -0.82 16.49 -6.34
C VAL A 50 -1.34 17.67 -7.17
N TYR A 51 -1.80 18.74 -6.51
CA TYR A 51 -2.31 19.93 -7.19
C TYR A 51 -1.24 20.64 -8.03
N ALA A 52 -0.01 20.75 -7.51
CA ALA A 52 1.11 21.29 -8.26
C ALA A 52 1.42 20.44 -9.50
N ALA A 53 1.41 19.12 -9.38
CA ALA A 53 1.60 18.21 -10.51
C ALA A 53 0.51 18.41 -11.58
N MET A 54 -0.77 18.45 -11.18
CA MET A 54 -1.89 18.69 -12.10
C MET A 54 -1.75 20.04 -12.82
N SER A 55 -1.37 21.09 -12.10
CA SER A 55 -1.21 22.44 -12.66
C SER A 55 -0.03 22.57 -13.62
N SER A 56 1.02 21.77 -13.42
CA SER A 56 2.21 21.75 -14.29
C SER A 56 2.10 20.79 -15.48
N SER A 57 1.12 19.89 -15.46
CA SER A 57 0.97 18.84 -16.47
C SER A 57 0.35 19.38 -17.75
N GLN A 58 0.85 18.95 -18.91
CA GLN A 58 0.27 19.28 -20.22
C GLN A 58 -0.93 18.39 -20.58
N ALA A 59 -1.17 17.32 -19.81
CA ALA A 59 -2.28 16.39 -19.99
C ALA A 59 -2.89 16.02 -18.63
N PRO A 60 -4.17 15.63 -18.58
CA PRO A 60 -4.81 15.19 -17.34
C PRO A 60 -4.04 14.04 -16.67
N LEU A 61 -3.91 14.10 -15.34
CA LEU A 61 -3.26 13.04 -14.58
C LEU A 61 -4.25 11.89 -14.31
N ASN A 62 -3.71 10.67 -14.15
CA ASN A 62 -4.56 9.53 -13.78
C ASN A 62 -5.27 9.69 -12.42
N PHE A 63 -4.80 10.60 -11.55
CA PHE A 63 -5.49 10.95 -10.30
C PHE A 63 -6.92 11.45 -10.52
N GLU A 64 -7.16 12.15 -11.64
CA GLU A 64 -8.48 12.73 -11.96
C GLU A 64 -9.53 11.67 -12.31
N ARG A 65 -9.11 10.42 -12.53
CA ARG A 65 -9.98 9.29 -12.86
C ARG A 65 -10.55 8.57 -11.64
N PHE A 66 -10.05 8.86 -10.43
CA PHE A 66 -10.54 8.22 -9.22
C PHE A 66 -11.91 8.82 -8.81
N PRO A 67 -12.98 8.01 -8.70
CA PRO A 67 -14.32 8.53 -8.43
C PRO A 67 -14.56 8.91 -6.96
N VAL A 68 -13.66 8.52 -6.06
CA VAL A 68 -13.77 8.71 -4.62
C VAL A 68 -12.46 9.27 -4.09
N THR A 69 -12.54 10.30 -3.25
CA THR A 69 -11.42 10.90 -2.54
C THR A 69 -11.72 10.94 -1.05
N GLY A 70 -10.71 10.65 -0.22
CA GLY A 70 -10.77 10.74 1.22
C GLY A 70 -9.57 11.49 1.78
N LEU A 71 -9.71 12.03 2.99
CA LEU A 71 -8.61 12.65 3.74
C LEU A 71 -8.29 11.78 4.96
N GLN A 72 -7.00 11.63 5.24
CA GLN A 72 -6.51 10.80 6.34
C GLN A 72 -5.48 11.57 7.17
N ILE A 73 -5.60 11.44 8.49
CA ILE A 73 -4.63 11.98 9.45
C ILE A 73 -3.50 10.95 9.65
N THR A 74 -2.25 11.43 9.63
CA THR A 74 -1.07 10.56 9.51
C THR A 74 -0.13 10.54 10.72
N TYR A 75 -0.46 11.18 11.86
CA TYR A 75 0.42 11.21 13.05
C TYR A 75 0.90 9.82 13.47
N SER A 76 2.08 9.73 14.10
CA SER A 76 2.60 8.49 14.68
C SER A 76 2.30 8.40 16.18
N ALA A 77 2.53 7.25 16.79
CA ALA A 77 2.22 7.03 18.21
C ALA A 77 2.90 8.04 19.15
N ASN A 78 4.09 8.52 18.78
CA ASN A 78 4.91 9.39 19.61
C ASN A 78 5.13 10.80 19.04
N ALA A 79 4.53 11.14 17.89
CA ALA A 79 4.71 12.46 17.29
C ALA A 79 3.54 12.87 16.39
N TYR A 80 3.25 14.17 16.38
CA TYR A 80 2.29 14.77 15.44
C TYR A 80 2.75 14.61 13.98
N ILE A 81 4.06 14.74 13.74
CA ILE A 81 4.68 14.54 12.42
C ILE A 81 5.25 13.13 12.35
N THR A 82 4.64 12.29 11.52
CA THR A 82 5.11 10.92 11.26
C THR A 82 6.36 10.90 10.38
N ASP A 83 7.10 9.80 10.45
CA ASP A 83 8.04 9.42 9.41
C ASP A 83 7.47 8.31 8.49
N SER A 84 8.21 7.94 7.44
CA SER A 84 7.78 6.90 6.48
C SER A 84 7.67 5.51 7.09
N GLY A 85 8.43 5.19 8.16
CA GLY A 85 8.36 3.87 8.81
C GLY A 85 7.08 3.70 9.62
N ALA A 86 6.76 4.68 10.46
CA ALA A 86 5.51 4.66 11.22
C ALA A 86 4.28 4.77 10.32
N ALA A 87 4.32 5.63 9.29
CA ALA A 87 3.24 5.75 8.32
C ALA A 87 3.04 4.48 7.49
N GLY A 88 4.14 3.90 6.99
CA GLY A 88 4.12 2.64 6.26
C GLY A 88 3.56 1.49 7.10
N THR A 89 3.98 1.39 8.36
CA THR A 89 3.48 0.37 9.30
C THR A 89 1.98 0.52 9.56
N ALA A 90 1.51 1.75 9.75
CA ALA A 90 0.08 2.02 9.94
C ALA A 90 -0.75 1.69 8.70
N LEU A 91 -0.27 2.03 7.50
CA LEU A 91 -0.93 1.66 6.24
C LEU A 91 -0.94 0.15 6.01
N ALA A 92 0.16 -0.52 6.34
CA ALA A 92 0.32 -1.95 6.10
C ALA A 92 -0.49 -2.80 7.08
N SER A 93 -0.50 -2.45 8.37
CA SER A 93 -1.03 -3.32 9.44
C SER A 93 -2.31 -2.80 10.11
N GLY A 94 -2.63 -1.51 9.93
CA GLY A 94 -3.69 -0.82 10.68
C GLY A 94 -3.29 -0.41 12.11
N SER A 95 -2.04 -0.64 12.52
CA SER A 95 -1.55 -0.32 13.88
C SER A 95 -0.64 0.91 13.88
N LYS A 96 -0.83 1.82 14.84
CA LYS A 96 0.11 2.93 15.07
C LYS A 96 1.39 2.39 15.70
N THR A 97 2.49 3.09 15.41
CA THR A 97 3.81 2.80 15.99
C THR A 97 4.64 4.08 16.10
N LYS A 98 5.82 3.98 16.71
CA LYS A 98 6.75 5.09 16.93
C LYS A 98 7.51 5.42 15.64
N ASN A 99 7.85 6.70 15.46
CA ASN A 99 8.73 7.11 14.37
C ASN A 99 10.02 6.29 14.35
N GLY A 100 10.43 5.88 13.15
CA GLY A 100 11.62 5.06 12.94
C GLY A 100 11.36 3.55 13.04
N ALA A 101 10.24 3.08 13.58
CA ALA A 101 9.92 1.66 13.63
C ALA A 101 9.39 1.13 12.28
N ILE A 102 9.56 -0.18 12.03
CA ILE A 102 9.14 -0.88 10.82
C ILE A 102 8.37 -2.15 11.23
N GLY A 103 7.09 -2.24 10.87
CA GLY A 103 6.30 -3.47 11.05
C GLY A 103 6.12 -3.93 12.49
N VAL A 104 6.31 -3.06 13.48
CA VAL A 104 6.11 -3.39 14.90
C VAL A 104 5.14 -2.41 15.56
N ASP A 105 4.43 -2.84 16.60
CA ASP A 105 3.60 -1.99 17.44
C ASP A 105 4.45 -1.03 18.32
N GLU A 106 3.80 -0.22 19.15
CA GLU A 106 4.45 0.73 20.05
C GLU A 106 5.36 0.06 21.10
N ASN A 107 5.14 -1.22 21.39
CA ASN A 107 5.89 -2.03 22.33
C ASN A 107 7.02 -2.83 21.64
N GLY A 108 7.11 -2.76 20.31
CA GLY A 108 8.11 -3.49 19.53
C GLY A 108 7.68 -4.91 19.13
N ASN A 109 6.42 -5.29 19.35
CA ASN A 109 5.93 -6.60 18.90
C ASN A 109 5.63 -6.55 17.39
N PRO A 110 5.95 -7.62 16.62
CA PRO A 110 5.58 -7.69 15.21
C PRO A 110 4.08 -7.49 14.97
N VAL A 111 3.73 -6.68 13.97
CA VAL A 111 2.37 -6.53 13.46
C VAL A 111 2.32 -6.93 11.99
N TYR A 112 1.42 -7.86 11.65
CA TYR A 112 1.35 -8.42 10.31
C TYR A 112 0.69 -7.46 9.33
N SER A 113 1.36 -7.25 8.20
CA SER A 113 0.88 -6.42 7.10
C SER A 113 -0.28 -7.07 6.37
N VAL A 114 -1.00 -6.29 5.56
CA VAL A 114 -1.97 -6.77 4.58
C VAL A 114 -1.32 -7.73 3.57
N LEU A 115 -0.02 -7.59 3.32
CA LEU A 115 0.74 -8.47 2.44
C LEU A 115 0.94 -9.84 3.11
N ALA A 116 1.40 -9.89 4.36
CA ALA A 116 1.51 -11.13 5.12
C ALA A 116 0.15 -11.86 5.23
N LYS A 117 -0.93 -11.10 5.48
CA LYS A 117 -2.29 -11.66 5.48
C LYS A 117 -2.70 -12.20 4.11
N ALA A 118 -2.30 -11.57 3.02
CA ALA A 118 -2.57 -12.06 1.66
C ALA A 118 -1.82 -13.37 1.39
N GLU A 119 -0.55 -13.47 1.80
CA GLU A 119 0.25 -14.72 1.73
C GLU A 119 -0.42 -15.86 2.52
N GLU A 120 -0.86 -15.61 3.75
CA GLU A 120 -1.58 -16.59 4.58
C GLU A 120 -2.88 -17.11 3.93
N ASN A 121 -3.48 -16.30 3.06
CA ASN A 121 -4.68 -16.66 2.30
C ASN A 121 -4.37 -17.21 0.90
N GLY A 122 -3.10 -17.52 0.61
CA GLY A 122 -2.67 -18.12 -0.65
C GLY A 122 -2.73 -17.19 -1.86
N LEU A 123 -2.83 -15.87 -1.64
CA LEU A 123 -2.83 -14.87 -2.71
C LEU A 123 -1.40 -14.49 -3.09
N ALA A 124 -1.18 -14.22 -4.37
CA ALA A 124 0.10 -13.69 -4.84
C ALA A 124 0.36 -12.28 -4.29
N THR A 125 1.60 -12.00 -3.91
CA THR A 125 1.98 -10.74 -3.28
C THR A 125 3.23 -10.09 -3.84
N GLY A 126 3.27 -8.76 -3.83
CA GLY A 126 4.49 -8.07 -4.20
C GLY A 126 4.59 -6.61 -3.82
N VAL A 127 5.83 -6.12 -3.84
CA VAL A 127 6.21 -4.74 -3.50
C VAL A 127 7.11 -4.18 -4.59
N VAL A 128 6.72 -3.06 -5.18
CA VAL A 128 7.55 -2.32 -6.13
C VAL A 128 7.86 -0.95 -5.54
N ALA A 129 9.14 -0.59 -5.53
CA ALA A 129 9.62 0.67 -5.00
C ALA A 129 10.64 1.31 -5.94
N THR A 130 10.60 2.64 -6.01
CA THR A 130 11.69 3.40 -6.66
C THR A 130 12.84 3.75 -5.71
N SER A 131 12.73 3.33 -4.44
CA SER A 131 13.77 3.35 -3.44
C SER A 131 14.47 1.99 -3.39
N SER A 132 15.39 1.81 -2.43
CA SER A 132 15.71 0.45 -1.99
C SER A 132 14.45 -0.25 -1.46
N VAL A 133 14.33 -1.56 -1.69
CA VAL A 133 13.25 -2.38 -1.10
C VAL A 133 13.32 -2.46 0.43
N THR A 134 14.50 -2.21 0.99
CA THR A 134 14.70 -2.12 2.45
C THR A 134 14.42 -0.72 3.03
N HIS A 135 14.08 0.26 2.18
CA HIS A 135 13.66 1.57 2.68
C HIS A 135 12.34 1.46 3.43
N ALA A 136 12.07 2.42 4.32
CA ALA A 136 10.99 2.32 5.30
C ALA A 136 9.61 1.96 4.72
N THR A 137 9.20 2.61 3.65
CA THR A 137 7.87 2.41 3.04
C THR A 137 7.68 0.98 2.52
N PRO A 138 8.52 0.43 1.61
CA PRO A 138 8.41 -0.97 1.20
C PRO A 138 8.68 -1.96 2.35
N ALA A 139 9.68 -1.67 3.20
CA ALA A 139 10.04 -2.55 4.32
C ALA A 139 8.88 -2.74 5.31
N SER A 140 8.03 -1.73 5.52
CA SER A 140 6.89 -1.82 6.45
C SER A 140 5.83 -2.85 6.05
N PHE A 141 5.86 -3.35 4.82
CA PHE A 141 4.97 -4.42 4.35
C PHE A 141 5.56 -5.82 4.55
N ILE A 142 6.85 -5.94 4.84
CA ILE A 142 7.59 -7.22 4.80
C ILE A 142 8.35 -7.50 6.11
N ALA A 143 9.02 -6.49 6.67
CA ALA A 143 9.98 -6.65 7.74
C ALA A 143 9.44 -6.18 9.10
N HIS A 144 10.10 -6.63 10.18
CA HIS A 144 9.76 -6.28 11.55
C HIS A 144 11.02 -5.84 12.31
N GLN A 145 11.26 -4.54 12.37
CA GLN A 145 12.48 -3.96 12.96
C GLN A 145 12.16 -2.73 13.81
N SER A 146 12.89 -2.58 14.92
CA SER A 146 12.79 -1.41 15.80
C SER A 146 13.32 -0.12 15.15
N SER A 147 14.13 -0.26 14.10
CA SER A 147 14.75 0.86 13.38
C SER A 147 14.71 0.66 11.88
N ARG A 148 14.24 1.69 11.18
CA ARG A 148 14.27 1.82 9.71
C ARG A 148 15.69 1.94 9.15
N GLY A 149 16.68 2.19 10.01
CA GLY A 149 18.09 2.21 9.64
C GLY A 149 18.74 0.82 9.60
N SER A 150 18.07 -0.22 10.09
CA SER A 150 18.58 -1.59 10.13
C SER A 150 18.46 -2.30 8.78
N TYR A 151 18.97 -1.70 7.70
CA TYR A 151 18.77 -2.18 6.33
C TYR A 151 19.17 -3.64 6.11
N GLU A 152 20.26 -4.08 6.74
CA GLU A 152 20.71 -5.47 6.67
C GLU A 152 19.75 -6.42 7.41
N ASP A 153 19.23 -6.05 8.57
CA ASP A 153 18.25 -6.90 9.27
C ASP A 153 16.88 -6.89 8.58
N ILE A 154 16.48 -5.75 8.02
CA ILE A 154 15.33 -5.65 7.12
C ILE A 154 15.51 -6.61 5.93
N ALA A 155 16.68 -6.65 5.29
CA ALA A 155 16.94 -7.57 4.18
C ALA A 155 16.87 -9.05 4.60
N LYS A 156 17.30 -9.39 5.83
CA LYS A 156 17.12 -10.74 6.39
C LYS A 156 15.65 -11.13 6.54
N ASP A 157 14.79 -10.18 6.90
CA ASP A 157 13.36 -10.45 7.08
C ASP A 157 12.65 -10.84 5.77
N PHE A 158 13.15 -10.43 4.60
CA PHE A 158 12.63 -10.92 3.30
C PHE A 158 12.76 -12.44 3.14
N LEU A 159 13.68 -13.09 3.87
CA LEU A 159 13.82 -14.54 3.89
C LEU A 159 12.85 -15.20 4.88
N LYS A 160 12.03 -14.44 5.61
CA LYS A 160 11.03 -14.96 6.56
C LYS A 160 9.61 -14.91 5.99
N THR A 161 9.43 -14.32 4.81
CA THR A 161 8.14 -14.16 4.13
C THR A 161 8.10 -14.97 2.85
N ASP A 162 6.91 -15.14 2.30
CA ASP A 162 6.73 -15.85 1.03
C ASP A 162 6.44 -14.96 -0.17
N VAL A 163 6.61 -13.65 -0.03
CA VAL A 163 6.44 -12.63 -1.07
C VAL A 163 6.90 -13.09 -2.46
N ASP A 164 6.07 -12.93 -3.47
CA ASP A 164 6.40 -13.44 -4.80
C ASP A 164 7.32 -12.47 -5.55
N VAL A 165 7.00 -11.18 -5.49
CA VAL A 165 7.72 -10.16 -6.24
C VAL A 165 8.16 -9.01 -5.35
N PHE A 166 9.46 -8.71 -5.33
CA PHE A 166 9.92 -7.42 -4.82
C PHE A 166 10.90 -6.78 -5.78
N ILE A 167 10.68 -5.51 -6.12
CA ILE A 167 11.50 -4.79 -7.09
C ILE A 167 11.85 -3.41 -6.58
N GLY A 168 13.15 -3.09 -6.55
CA GLY A 168 13.70 -1.82 -6.11
C GLY A 168 15.23 -1.81 -6.21
N GLY A 169 15.88 -0.92 -5.48
CA GLY A 169 17.34 -0.99 -5.24
C GLY A 169 17.70 -1.73 -3.95
N GLY A 170 18.94 -1.60 -3.51
CA GLY A 170 19.45 -2.14 -2.25
C GLY A 170 20.16 -3.48 -2.37
N TYR A 171 20.72 -3.81 -3.53
CA TYR A 171 21.44 -5.07 -3.75
C TYR A 171 22.50 -5.33 -2.67
N ASP A 172 23.25 -4.30 -2.25
CA ASP A 172 24.34 -4.44 -1.29
C ASP A 172 23.82 -4.83 0.11
N HIS A 173 22.58 -4.48 0.48
CA HIS A 173 22.00 -4.91 1.76
C HIS A 173 21.75 -6.43 1.83
N PHE A 174 21.66 -7.08 0.67
CA PHE A 174 21.52 -8.54 0.54
C PHE A 174 22.87 -9.23 0.29
N ALA A 175 23.75 -8.63 -0.51
CA ALA A 175 24.96 -9.28 -1.02
C ALA A 175 26.28 -8.85 -0.35
N ARG A 176 26.37 -7.61 0.14
CA ARG A 176 27.61 -6.99 0.67
C ARG A 176 27.43 -6.57 2.12
N ARG A 177 27.15 -7.56 2.95
CA ARG A 177 26.72 -7.36 4.33
C ARG A 177 27.89 -7.33 5.30
N SER A 178 27.70 -6.61 6.40
CA SER A 178 28.66 -6.51 7.51
C SER A 178 28.92 -7.88 8.16
N ASP A 179 27.91 -8.74 8.21
CA ASP A 179 27.97 -10.12 8.73
C ASP A 179 28.53 -11.15 7.74
N LYS A 180 28.94 -10.70 6.54
CA LYS A 180 29.50 -11.52 5.44
C LYS A 180 28.55 -12.58 4.89
N LEU A 181 27.27 -12.56 5.25
CA LEU A 181 26.28 -13.42 4.62
C LEU A 181 25.97 -12.94 3.20
N ASN A 182 25.62 -13.87 2.32
CA ASN A 182 25.10 -13.57 0.99
C ASN A 182 23.65 -14.04 0.88
N LEU A 183 22.71 -13.14 1.09
CA LEU A 183 21.29 -13.45 1.03
C LEU A 183 20.78 -13.67 -0.40
N ILE A 184 21.57 -13.28 -1.42
CA ILE A 184 21.25 -13.57 -2.82
C ILE A 184 21.20 -15.07 -3.07
N ASP A 185 22.13 -15.83 -2.49
CA ASP A 185 22.15 -17.28 -2.64
C ASP A 185 20.99 -17.93 -1.86
N SER A 186 20.64 -17.37 -0.70
CA SER A 186 19.45 -17.78 0.05
C SER A 186 18.14 -17.52 -0.73
N LEU A 187 18.02 -16.38 -1.41
CA LEU A 187 16.89 -16.07 -2.28
C LEU A 187 16.81 -17.04 -3.46
N LYS A 188 17.93 -17.33 -4.14
CA LYS A 188 17.98 -18.33 -5.21
C LYS A 188 17.57 -19.72 -4.72
N ALA A 189 18.05 -20.14 -3.55
CA ALA A 189 17.66 -21.42 -2.94
C ALA A 189 16.16 -21.50 -2.62
N ARG A 190 15.51 -20.35 -2.40
CA ARG A 190 14.05 -20.22 -2.26
C ARG A 190 13.30 -20.03 -3.60
N GLY A 191 13.99 -20.21 -4.73
CA GLY A 191 13.39 -20.18 -6.06
C GLY A 191 13.22 -18.79 -6.67
N TYR A 192 13.81 -17.73 -6.09
CA TYR A 192 13.76 -16.41 -6.70
C TYR A 192 14.72 -16.30 -7.90
N GLU A 193 14.21 -15.74 -8.99
CA GLU A 193 15.05 -15.15 -10.01
C GLU A 193 15.59 -13.81 -9.49
N ILE A 194 16.89 -13.57 -9.62
CA ILE A 194 17.53 -12.32 -9.22
C ILE A 194 17.74 -11.46 -10.46
N ALA A 195 17.10 -10.30 -10.51
CA ALA A 195 17.24 -9.36 -11.62
C ALA A 195 17.93 -8.06 -11.14
N THR A 196 19.07 -7.73 -11.74
CA THR A 196 19.89 -6.58 -11.32
C THR A 196 19.76 -5.37 -12.23
N ASP A 197 18.89 -5.43 -13.24
CA ASP A 197 18.56 -4.30 -14.12
C ASP A 197 17.15 -4.43 -14.70
N LEU A 198 16.69 -3.39 -15.40
CA LEU A 198 15.36 -3.35 -16.00
C LEU A 198 15.17 -4.34 -17.16
N ALA A 199 16.23 -4.68 -17.89
CA ALA A 199 16.14 -5.62 -19.00
C ALA A 199 15.91 -7.04 -18.48
N MET A 200 16.59 -7.42 -17.40
CA MET A 200 16.36 -8.68 -16.69
C MET A 200 14.94 -8.74 -16.10
N ILE A 201 14.49 -7.68 -15.42
CA ILE A 201 13.13 -7.61 -14.87
C ILE A 201 12.10 -7.84 -15.99
N SER A 202 12.23 -7.11 -17.11
CA SER A 202 11.26 -7.16 -18.20
C SER A 202 11.19 -8.52 -18.91
N ARG A 203 12.28 -9.30 -18.87
CA ARG A 203 12.38 -10.61 -19.54
C ARG A 203 12.13 -11.80 -18.63
N SER A 204 12.18 -11.59 -17.31
CA SER A 204 11.93 -12.64 -16.31
C SER A 204 10.66 -13.41 -16.67
N GLN A 205 10.65 -14.71 -16.46
CA GLN A 205 9.45 -15.54 -16.57
C GLN A 205 9.13 -16.27 -15.26
N SER A 206 9.97 -16.08 -14.24
CA SER A 206 9.78 -16.65 -12.91
C SER A 206 8.48 -16.18 -12.26
N ASN A 207 7.91 -17.04 -11.41
CA ASN A 207 6.82 -16.67 -10.51
C ASN A 207 7.33 -15.97 -9.25
N LYS A 208 8.62 -16.14 -8.90
CA LYS A 208 9.27 -15.43 -7.79
C LYS A 208 10.42 -14.56 -8.31
N LEU A 209 10.35 -13.25 -8.10
CA LEU A 209 11.30 -12.28 -8.66
C LEU A 209 11.80 -11.31 -7.60
N ALA A 210 13.13 -11.28 -7.43
CA ALA A 210 13.86 -10.31 -6.63
C ALA A 210 14.58 -9.33 -7.57
N GLY A 211 13.94 -8.20 -7.87
CA GLY A 211 14.52 -7.11 -8.63
C GLY A 211 15.33 -6.17 -7.73
N LEU A 212 16.66 -6.21 -7.82
CA LEU A 212 17.60 -5.43 -7.02
C LEU A 212 18.52 -4.63 -7.94
N THR A 213 18.01 -3.52 -8.48
CA THR A 213 18.57 -2.84 -9.66
C THR A 213 19.72 -1.87 -9.38
N TYR A 214 19.99 -1.58 -8.11
CA TYR A 214 21.05 -0.67 -7.68
C TYR A 214 21.67 -1.16 -6.36
N PRO A 215 22.97 -0.89 -6.10
CA PRO A 215 23.62 -1.22 -4.84
C PRO A 215 22.85 -0.71 -3.60
N GLY A 216 22.37 0.52 -3.64
CA GLY A 216 21.58 1.16 -2.58
C GLY A 216 20.32 1.81 -3.13
N GLN A 217 20.09 3.08 -2.79
CA GLN A 217 18.97 3.86 -3.31
C GLN A 217 19.12 4.09 -4.82
N PRO A 218 18.10 3.78 -5.65
CA PRO A 218 18.06 4.20 -7.04
C PRO A 218 18.11 5.74 -7.14
N PRO A 219 18.68 6.30 -8.23
CA PRO A 219 18.72 7.74 -8.42
C PRO A 219 17.30 8.33 -8.65
N TYR A 220 17.20 9.65 -8.64
CA TYR A 220 15.96 10.31 -9.06
C TYR A 220 15.66 10.01 -10.54
N ARG A 221 14.38 10.12 -10.93
CA ARG A 221 13.94 9.90 -12.32
C ARG A 221 14.77 10.69 -13.33
N LEU A 222 14.93 12.00 -13.10
CA LEU A 222 15.69 12.91 -13.97
C LEU A 222 17.21 12.72 -13.90
N LYS A 223 17.70 11.87 -12.98
CA LYS A 223 19.13 11.55 -12.81
C LYS A 223 19.46 10.11 -13.21
N GLY A 224 18.71 9.54 -14.15
CA GLY A 224 19.07 8.27 -14.80
C GLY A 224 18.31 7.03 -14.33
N ARG A 225 17.39 7.13 -13.36
CA ARG A 225 16.51 5.98 -13.02
C ARG A 225 15.55 5.65 -14.16
N GLY A 226 15.16 6.64 -14.95
CA GLY A 226 14.22 6.48 -16.05
C GLY A 226 12.87 5.92 -15.61
N ASP A 227 12.31 5.04 -16.43
CA ASP A 227 10.96 4.50 -16.28
C ASP A 227 10.92 3.18 -15.49
N MET A 228 11.81 3.05 -14.50
CA MET A 228 11.83 1.89 -13.59
C MET A 228 10.46 1.62 -12.97
N LEU A 229 9.75 2.63 -12.47
CA LEU A 229 8.47 2.42 -11.79
C LEU A 229 7.41 1.76 -12.70
N PRO A 230 7.05 2.33 -13.87
CA PRO A 230 6.05 1.71 -14.74
C PRO A 230 6.51 0.34 -15.27
N SER A 231 7.78 0.17 -15.66
CA SER A 231 8.27 -1.12 -16.17
C SER A 231 8.25 -2.21 -15.10
N SER A 232 8.72 -1.91 -13.88
CA SER A 232 8.69 -2.85 -12.76
C SER A 232 7.25 -3.15 -12.31
N THR A 233 6.36 -2.16 -12.32
CA THR A 233 4.95 -2.35 -11.98
C THR A 233 4.25 -3.24 -13.00
N ALA A 234 4.45 -3.00 -14.30
CA ALA A 234 3.88 -3.83 -15.36
C ALA A 234 4.30 -5.29 -15.20
N ARG A 235 5.60 -5.53 -14.99
CA ARG A 235 6.11 -6.88 -14.78
C ARG A 235 5.58 -7.53 -13.51
N ALA A 236 5.51 -6.79 -12.40
CA ALA A 236 4.93 -7.32 -11.17
C ALA A 236 3.47 -7.73 -11.38
N LEU A 237 2.65 -6.90 -12.05
CA LEU A 237 1.27 -7.24 -12.36
C LEU A 237 1.14 -8.49 -13.24
N GLU A 238 2.01 -8.66 -14.24
CA GLU A 238 2.05 -9.86 -15.09
C GLU A 238 2.40 -11.13 -14.32
N ILE A 239 3.27 -11.05 -13.31
CA ILE A 239 3.62 -12.20 -12.47
C ILE A 239 2.48 -12.50 -11.49
N LEU A 240 2.00 -11.49 -10.76
CA LEU A 240 1.01 -11.65 -9.70
C LEU A 240 -0.38 -12.04 -10.21
N SER A 241 -0.71 -11.73 -11.47
CA SER A 241 -1.98 -12.12 -12.10
C SER A 241 -2.05 -13.57 -12.58
N ARG A 242 -0.97 -14.36 -12.41
CA ARG A 242 -0.92 -15.78 -12.78
C ARG A 242 -1.55 -16.70 -11.73
N ASN A 243 -1.79 -16.18 -10.52
CA ASN A 243 -2.42 -16.87 -9.41
C ASN A 243 -3.96 -16.74 -9.47
#